data_AF-A0A1M3PSZ8-F1
#
_entry.id   AF-A0A1M3PSZ8-F1
#
_cell.length_a   1.000
_cell.length_b   1.000
_cell.length_c   1.000
_cell.angle_alpha   90.00
_cell.angle_beta   90.00
_cell.angle_gamma   90.00
#
_symmetry.space_group_name_H-M   'P 1'
#
loop_
_entity.id
_entity.type
_entity.pdbx_description
1 polymer ?
#
loop_
_entity_poly.entity_id
_entity_poly.type
_entity_poly.pdbx_seq_one_letter_code
_entity_poly.pdbx_strand_id
1 'polypeptide(L)'
;MSGLIASRKRLLRVRHVQHNQAVGALIRARDEVSQIADNATRIARVREELFGGDGLTHGALLAARRELASRLERAGRQLDGALYDAERRADQRDAERIHANRDREIAERLKDKAHAAREARREARLAALPRYRRMQSRGPEE
;
A
#
# COMPACT_ATOMS: atom_id res chain seq x y z
N MET A 1 5.68 10.52 32.25
CA MET A 1 4.85 10.75 31.03
C MET A 1 3.39 10.49 31.38
N SER A 2 2.44 11.31 30.92
CA SER A 2 1.01 11.01 31.19
C SER A 2 0.61 9.69 30.50
N GLY A 3 -0.17 8.84 31.17
CA GLY A 3 -0.56 7.53 30.64
C GLY A 3 -1.27 7.62 29.28
N LEU A 4 -2.03 8.69 29.04
CA LEU A 4 -2.70 8.95 27.77
C LEU A 4 -1.70 9.15 26.61
N ILE A 5 -0.64 9.95 26.79
CA ILE A 5 0.38 10.16 25.75
C ILE A 5 1.10 8.84 25.43
N ALA A 6 1.43 8.05 26.46
CA ALA A 6 2.05 6.74 26.26
C ALA A 6 1.14 5.79 25.46
N SER A 7 -0.16 5.78 25.76
CA SER A 7 -1.16 5.01 25.01
C SER A 7 -1.28 5.47 23.55
N ARG A 8 -1.36 6.78 23.29
CA ARG A 8 -1.41 7.32 21.92
C ARG A 8 -0.14 7.04 21.12
N LYS A 9 1.05 7.09 21.75
CA LYS A 9 2.31 6.69 21.12
C LYS A 9 2.34 5.20 20.76
N ARG A 10 1.79 4.32 21.61
CA ARG A 10 1.64 2.88 21.31
C ARG A 10 0.71 2.67 20.12
N LEU A 11 -0.45 3.32 20.11
CA LEU A 11 -1.42 3.25 19.01
C LEU A 11 -0.78 3.68 17.68
N LEU A 12 -0.06 4.82 17.66
CA LEU A 12 0.61 5.31 16.47
C LEU A 12 1.63 4.30 15.92
N ARG A 13 2.40 3.62 16.79
CA ARG A 13 3.32 2.56 16.35
C ARG A 13 2.59 1.40 15.67
N VAL A 14 1.47 0.94 16.25
CA VAL A 14 0.64 -0.12 15.64
C VAL A 14 0.11 0.33 14.28
N ARG A 15 -0.42 1.57 14.17
CA ARG A 15 -0.92 2.11 12.90
C ARG A 15 0.17 2.24 11.85
N HIS A 16 1.40 2.58 12.24
CA HIS A 16 2.53 2.62 11.32
C HIS A 16 2.86 1.22 10.75
N VAL A 17 2.85 0.18 11.60
CA VAL A 17 3.07 -1.20 11.15
C VAL A 17 1.95 -1.65 10.21
N GLN A 18 0.69 -1.38 10.56
CA GLN A 18 -0.46 -1.73 9.71
C GLN A 18 -0.41 -1.02 8.35
N HIS A 19 -0.05 0.26 8.33
CA HIS A 19 0.13 0.99 7.07
C HIS A 19 1.24 0.37 6.22
N ASN A 20 2.41 0.06 6.82
CA ASN A 20 3.51 -0.59 6.10
C ASN A 20 3.11 -1.97 5.57
N GLN A 21 2.34 -2.75 6.32
CA GLN A 21 1.81 -4.03 5.88
C GLN A 21 0.87 -3.87 4.68
N ALA A 22 -0.02 -2.87 4.70
CA ALA A 22 -0.91 -2.58 3.58
C ALA A 22 -0.15 -2.10 2.33
N VAL A 23 0.88 -1.27 2.50
CA VAL A 23 1.79 -0.88 1.40
C VAL A 23 2.47 -2.11 0.80
N GLY A 24 3.03 -3.00 1.63
CA GLY A 24 3.66 -4.23 1.16
C GLY A 24 2.68 -5.17 0.45
N ALA A 25 1.43 -5.25 0.91
CA ALA A 25 0.39 -6.03 0.24
C ALA A 25 0.03 -5.46 -1.14
N LEU A 26 -0.06 -4.13 -1.27
CA LEU A 26 -0.29 -3.46 -2.55
C LEU A 26 0.87 -3.71 -3.54
N ILE A 27 2.11 -3.61 -3.08
CA ILE A 27 3.28 -3.88 -3.93
C ILE A 27 3.21 -5.30 -4.49
N ARG A 28 2.97 -6.31 -3.64
CA ARG A 28 2.84 -7.70 -4.11
C ARG A 28 1.70 -7.88 -5.11
N ALA A 29 0.56 -7.23 -4.90
CA ALA A 29 -0.56 -7.31 -5.83
C ALA A 29 -0.23 -6.66 -7.19
N ARG A 30 0.51 -5.54 -7.19
CA ARG A 30 0.98 -4.90 -8.42
C ARG A 30 2.02 -5.75 -9.15
N ASP A 31 2.92 -6.39 -8.42
CA ASP A 31 3.90 -7.31 -9.00
C ASP A 31 3.20 -8.50 -9.69
N GLU A 32 2.13 -9.03 -9.08
CA GLU A 32 1.29 -10.09 -9.69
C GLU A 32 0.64 -9.60 -11.00
N VAL A 33 0.06 -8.39 -11.01
CA VAL A 33 -0.50 -7.76 -12.22
C VAL A 33 0.56 -7.64 -13.31
N SER A 34 1.75 -7.12 -12.99
CA SER A 34 2.85 -6.98 -13.95
C SER A 34 3.30 -8.32 -14.51
N GLN A 35 3.42 -9.36 -13.68
CA GLN A 35 3.79 -10.69 -14.14
C GLN A 35 2.77 -11.30 -15.11
N ILE A 36 1.47 -11.12 -14.83
CA ILE A 36 0.40 -11.61 -15.71
C ILE A 36 0.42 -10.84 -17.05
N ALA A 37 0.55 -9.51 -17.00
CA ALA A 37 0.62 -8.67 -18.19
C ALA A 37 1.83 -8.99 -19.08
N ASP A 38 2.99 -9.23 -18.47
CA ASP A 38 4.21 -9.64 -19.19
C ASP A 38 4.02 -10.99 -19.87
N ASN A 39 3.39 -11.95 -19.18
CA ASN A 39 3.09 -13.25 -19.75
C ASN A 39 2.09 -13.15 -20.91
N ALA A 40 1.06 -12.32 -20.80
CA ALA A 40 0.11 -12.07 -21.88
C ALA A 40 0.81 -11.49 -23.12
N THR A 41 1.70 -10.52 -22.91
CA THR A 41 2.53 -9.92 -23.97
C THR A 41 3.43 -10.97 -24.65
N ARG A 42 4.05 -11.85 -23.86
CA ARG A 42 4.89 -12.94 -24.39
C ARG A 42 4.08 -13.91 -25.24
N ILE A 43 2.88 -14.31 -24.82
CA ILE A 43 2.01 -15.20 -25.60
C ILE A 43 1.59 -14.53 -26.90
N ALA A 44 1.24 -13.24 -26.86
CA ALA A 44 0.87 -12.48 -28.06
C ALA A 44 2.03 -12.44 -29.07
N ARG A 45 3.25 -12.20 -28.59
CA ARG A 45 4.46 -12.20 -29.42
C ARG A 45 4.78 -13.57 -30.02
N VAL A 46 4.72 -14.63 -29.22
CA VAL A 46 4.93 -16.02 -29.70
C VAL A 46 3.91 -16.36 -30.79
N ARG A 47 2.66 -15.91 -30.64
CA ARG A 47 1.65 -16.06 -31.69
C ARG A 47 2.03 -15.28 -32.95
N GLU A 48 2.42 -14.01 -32.84
CA GLU A 48 2.83 -13.23 -34.00
C GLU A 48 4.01 -13.87 -34.76
N GLU A 49 5.04 -14.30 -34.04
CA GLU A 49 6.22 -14.96 -34.63
C GLU A 49 5.86 -16.30 -35.29
N LEU A 50 5.01 -17.10 -34.65
CA LEU A 50 4.60 -18.41 -35.18
C LEU A 50 3.64 -18.32 -36.36
N PHE A 51 2.87 -17.25 -36.51
CA PHE A 51 1.81 -17.14 -37.53
C PHE A 51 2.07 -16.07 -38.60
N GLY A 52 3.02 -15.15 -38.40
CA GLY A 52 3.33 -14.05 -39.33
C GLY A 52 4.25 -14.42 -40.49
N GLY A 53 4.91 -15.59 -40.46
CA GLY A 53 5.78 -16.06 -41.54
C GLY A 53 5.05 -16.92 -42.58
N ASP A 54 5.01 -16.43 -43.83
CA ASP A 54 4.54 -17.15 -45.02
C ASP A 54 5.62 -18.13 -45.51
N GLY A 55 5.44 -19.41 -45.19
CA GLY A 55 6.31 -20.49 -45.65
C GLY A 55 5.49 -21.71 -46.05
N LEU A 56 5.92 -22.40 -47.11
CA LEU A 56 5.31 -23.63 -47.63
C LEU A 56 5.24 -24.70 -46.54
N THR A 57 4.06 -24.87 -45.92
CA THR A 57 3.85 -25.82 -44.83
C THR A 57 3.10 -27.06 -45.33
N HIS A 58 3.68 -28.24 -45.08
CA HIS A 58 3.05 -29.54 -45.39
C HIS A 58 1.77 -29.74 -44.53
N GLY A 59 0.77 -30.47 -45.03
CA GLY A 59 -0.55 -30.58 -44.38
C GLY A 59 -0.55 -31.04 -42.91
N ALA A 60 0.34 -31.97 -42.52
CA ALA A 60 0.49 -32.41 -41.13
C ALA A 60 1.07 -31.31 -40.22
N LEU A 61 2.01 -30.52 -40.74
CA LEU A 61 2.59 -29.36 -40.04
C LEU A 61 1.55 -28.24 -39.87
N LEU A 62 0.65 -28.08 -40.84
CA LEU A 62 -0.46 -27.12 -40.76
C LEU A 62 -1.47 -27.48 -39.66
N ALA A 63 -1.82 -28.76 -39.50
CA ALA A 63 -2.73 -29.22 -38.45
C ALA A 63 -2.15 -28.97 -37.05
N ALA A 64 -0.88 -29.34 -36.82
CA ALA A 64 -0.19 -29.08 -35.55
C ALA A 64 -0.08 -27.57 -35.26
N ARG A 65 0.19 -26.75 -36.29
CA ARG A 65 0.26 -25.29 -36.18
C ARG A 65 -1.09 -24.68 -35.81
N ARG A 66 -2.20 -25.16 -36.38
CA ARG A 66 -3.56 -24.72 -35.99
C ARG A 66 -3.89 -25.08 -34.55
N GLU A 67 -3.57 -26.30 -34.11
CA GLU A 67 -3.81 -26.71 -32.73
C GLU A 67 -3.03 -25.84 -31.74
N LEU A 68 -1.76 -25.55 -32.03
CA LEU A 68 -0.94 -24.65 -31.22
C LEU A 68 -1.53 -23.23 -31.19
N ALA A 69 -2.04 -22.74 -32.32
CA ALA A 69 -2.74 -21.44 -32.39
C ALA A 69 -3.90 -21.40 -31.39
N SER A 70 -4.77 -22.41 -31.45
CA SER A 70 -5.95 -22.49 -30.58
C SER A 70 -5.58 -22.67 -29.11
N ARG A 71 -4.43 -23.28 -28.79
CA ARG A 71 -3.92 -23.36 -27.41
C ARG A 71 -3.42 -22.00 -26.92
N LEU A 72 -2.62 -21.29 -27.74
CA LEU A 72 -2.12 -19.96 -27.41
C LEU A 72 -3.25 -18.94 -27.27
N GLU A 73 -4.27 -19.01 -28.11
CA GLU A 73 -5.44 -18.15 -28.02
C GLU A 73 -6.26 -18.39 -26.75
N ARG A 74 -6.47 -19.66 -26.38
CA ARG A 74 -7.11 -20.02 -25.10
C ARG A 74 -6.30 -19.54 -23.91
N ALA A 75 -4.98 -19.71 -23.94
CA ALA A 75 -4.08 -19.24 -22.89
C ALA A 75 -4.13 -17.70 -22.78
N GLY A 76 -4.15 -16.98 -23.91
CA GLY A 76 -4.32 -15.52 -23.94
C GLY A 76 -5.61 -15.08 -23.24
N ARG A 77 -6.76 -15.65 -23.62
CA ARG A 77 -8.05 -15.34 -22.97
C ARG A 77 -8.07 -15.64 -21.47
N GLN A 78 -7.40 -16.72 -21.05
CA GLN A 78 -7.28 -17.05 -19.63
C GLN A 78 -6.43 -16.01 -18.88
N LEU A 79 -5.35 -15.54 -19.49
CA LEU A 79 -4.53 -14.47 -18.92
C LEU A 79 -5.27 -13.14 -18.87
N ASP A 80 -6.11 -12.82 -19.87
CA ASP A 80 -6.93 -11.60 -19.84
C ASP A 80 -7.91 -11.61 -18.65
N GLY A 81 -8.57 -12.76 -18.41
CA GLY A 81 -9.43 -12.93 -17.23
C GLY A 81 -8.65 -12.86 -15.92
N ALA A 82 -7.49 -13.50 -15.85
CA ALA A 82 -6.61 -13.44 -14.68
C ALA A 82 -6.08 -12.01 -14.42
N LEU A 83 -5.79 -11.25 -15.47
CA LEU A 83 -5.34 -9.87 -15.40
C LEU A 83 -6.43 -8.98 -14.80
N TYR A 84 -7.66 -9.10 -15.31
CA TYR A 84 -8.81 -8.38 -14.77
C TYR A 84 -9.01 -8.65 -13.26
N ASP A 85 -8.94 -9.92 -12.86
CA ASP A 85 -9.06 -10.29 -11.45
C ASP A 85 -7.89 -9.77 -10.60
N ALA A 86 -6.67 -9.80 -11.13
CA ALA A 86 -5.47 -9.30 -10.44
C ALA A 86 -5.50 -7.77 -10.27
N GLU A 87 -5.92 -7.03 -11.29
CA GLU A 87 -6.11 -5.57 -11.24
C GLU A 87 -7.15 -5.22 -10.18
N ARG A 88 -8.29 -5.91 -10.18
CA ARG A 88 -9.33 -5.71 -9.15
C ARG A 88 -8.82 -5.97 -7.74
N ARG A 89 -7.97 -6.99 -7.54
CA ARG A 89 -7.32 -7.24 -6.25
C ARG A 89 -6.34 -6.12 -5.89
N ALA A 90 -5.56 -5.62 -6.84
CA ALA A 90 -4.63 -4.51 -6.61
C ALA A 90 -5.38 -3.24 -6.19
N ASP A 91 -6.51 -2.93 -6.83
CA ASP A 91 -7.37 -1.80 -6.46
C ASP A 91 -7.92 -1.95 -5.04
N GLN A 92 -8.37 -3.16 -4.68
CA GLN A 92 -8.81 -3.45 -3.32
C GLN A 92 -7.68 -3.22 -2.30
N ARG A 93 -6.46 -3.65 -2.60
CA ARG A 93 -5.29 -3.40 -1.72
C ARG A 93 -4.92 -1.93 -1.64
N ASP A 94 -5.12 -1.16 -2.71
CA ASP A 94 -4.89 0.28 -2.67
C ASP A 94 -5.91 0.99 -1.79
N ALA A 95 -7.18 0.61 -1.88
CA ALA A 95 -8.22 1.10 -0.97
C ALA A 95 -7.87 0.81 0.50
N GLU A 96 -7.46 -0.43 0.81
CA GLU A 96 -7.01 -0.80 2.16
C GLU A 96 -5.81 0.03 2.63
N ARG A 97 -4.83 0.27 1.76
CA ARG A 97 -3.68 1.15 2.05
C ARG A 97 -4.11 2.57 2.38
N ILE A 98 -5.06 3.13 1.63
CA ILE A 98 -5.60 4.47 1.85
C ILE A 98 -6.29 4.54 3.23
N HIS A 99 -7.12 3.56 3.57
CA HIS A 99 -7.74 3.46 4.89
C HIS A 99 -6.70 3.36 6.01
N ALA A 100 -5.69 2.51 5.86
CA ALA A 100 -4.61 2.36 6.83
C ALA A 100 -3.79 3.65 7.01
N ASN A 101 -3.55 4.41 5.92
CA ASN A 101 -2.89 5.71 6.02
C ASN A 101 -3.75 6.72 6.79
N ARG A 102 -5.06 6.78 6.50
CA ARG A 102 -5.98 7.67 7.20
C ARG A 102 -6.01 7.37 8.71
N ASP A 103 -6.04 6.10 9.09
CA ASP A 103 -5.98 5.67 10.49
C ASP A 103 -4.66 6.08 11.17
N ARG A 104 -3.53 5.99 10.44
CA ARG A 104 -2.22 6.44 10.90
C ARG A 104 -2.21 7.95 11.15
N GLU A 105 -2.71 8.75 10.22
CA GLU A 105 -2.80 10.21 10.36
C GLU A 105 -3.70 10.61 11.54
N ILE A 106 -4.83 9.93 11.72
CA ILE A 106 -5.72 10.17 12.87
C ILE A 106 -4.97 9.86 14.19
N ALA A 107 -4.25 8.74 14.26
CA ALA A 107 -3.47 8.39 15.45
C ALA A 107 -2.37 9.41 15.75
N GLU A 108 -1.72 9.95 14.73
CA GLU A 108 -0.72 11.02 14.86
C GLU A 108 -1.35 12.30 15.41
N ARG A 109 -2.44 12.78 14.81
CA ARG A 109 -3.17 13.96 15.30
C ARG A 109 -3.65 13.78 16.75
N LEU A 110 -4.08 12.57 17.13
CA LEU A 110 -4.48 12.27 18.51
C LEU A 110 -3.31 12.32 19.49
N LYS A 111 -2.11 11.87 19.08
CA LYS A 111 -0.89 11.99 19.86
C LYS A 111 -0.56 13.46 20.09
N ASP A 112 -0.58 14.27 19.04
CA ASP A 112 -0.21 15.68 19.10
C ASP A 112 -1.21 16.50 19.93
N LYS A 113 -2.52 16.24 19.77
CA LYS A 113 -3.57 16.80 20.63
C LYS A 113 -3.34 16.47 22.12
N ALA A 114 -2.91 15.25 22.44
CA ALA A 114 -2.63 14.87 23.82
C ALA A 114 -1.39 15.59 24.38
N HIS A 115 -0.38 15.87 23.55
CA HIS A 115 0.76 16.71 23.92
C HIS A 115 0.33 18.16 24.16
N ALA A 116 -0.39 18.77 23.22
CA ALA A 116 -0.88 20.14 23.35
C ALA A 116 -1.74 20.32 24.61
N ALA A 117 -2.65 19.39 24.89
CA ALA A 117 -3.48 19.44 26.09
C ALA A 117 -2.66 19.31 27.39
N ARG A 118 -1.53 18.59 27.38
CA ARG A 118 -0.64 18.50 28.54
C ARG A 118 0.08 19.83 28.78
N GLU A 119 0.61 20.44 27.73
CA GLU A 119 1.31 21.71 27.83
C GLU A 119 0.37 22.84 28.23
N ALA A 120 -0.84 22.92 27.65
CA ALA A 120 -1.85 23.88 28.07
C ALA A 120 -2.23 23.74 29.56
N ARG A 121 -2.35 22.51 30.07
CA ARG A 121 -2.58 22.27 31.51
C ARG A 121 -1.39 22.70 32.36
N ARG A 122 -0.16 22.50 31.88
CA ARG A 122 1.06 22.94 32.56
C ARG A 122 1.12 24.47 32.63
N GLU A 123 0.84 25.14 31.52
CA GLU A 123 0.77 26.61 31.43
C GLU A 123 -0.32 27.17 32.34
N ALA A 124 -1.52 26.59 32.33
CA ALA A 124 -2.62 27.00 33.21
C ALA A 124 -2.25 26.85 34.70
N ARG A 125 -1.55 25.78 35.09
CA ARG A 125 -1.03 25.61 36.45
C ARG A 125 0.00 26.68 36.82
N LEU A 126 0.90 27.00 35.90
CA LEU A 126 1.89 28.07 36.12
C LEU A 126 1.22 29.44 36.22
N ALA A 127 0.17 29.69 35.43
CA ALA A 127 -0.63 30.90 35.47
C ALA A 127 -1.48 31.02 36.75
N ALA A 128 -1.90 29.91 37.35
CA ALA A 128 -2.63 29.93 38.62
C ALA A 128 -1.74 30.20 39.85
N LEU A 129 -0.40 30.16 39.71
CA LEU A 129 0.52 30.44 40.82
C LEU A 129 0.53 31.93 41.18
N PRO A 130 0.41 32.29 42.48
CA PRO A 130 0.59 33.66 42.96
C PRO A 130 1.95 34.24 42.55
N ARG A 131 2.01 35.55 42.26
CA ARG A 131 3.20 36.25 41.73
C ARG A 131 4.50 35.96 42.50
N TYR A 132 4.45 35.93 43.83
CA TYR A 132 5.62 35.66 44.68
C TYR A 132 6.16 34.22 44.49
N ARG A 133 5.28 33.24 44.27
CA ARG A 133 5.64 31.84 44.05
C ARG A 133 6.20 31.59 42.65
N ARG A 134 5.79 32.39 41.65
CA ARG A 134 6.39 32.36 40.30
C ARG A 134 7.83 32.87 40.30
N MET A 135 8.14 33.92 41.06
CA MET A 135 9.52 34.45 41.21
C MET A 135 10.48 33.42 41.83
N GLN A 136 10.05 32.68 42.87
CA GLN A 136 10.88 31.62 43.48
C GLN A 136 11.08 30.40 42.58
N SER A 137 10.08 30.02 41.75
CA SER A 137 10.23 28.90 40.81
C SER A 137 11.13 29.20 39.60
N ARG A 138 11.45 30.48 39.39
CA ARG A 138 12.30 31.01 38.33
C ARG A 138 13.66 31.45 38.89
N GLY A 139 14.07 30.87 40.03
CA GLY A 139 15.26 31.24 40.82
C GLY A 139 16.53 31.43 39.98
N PRO A 140 17.46 32.26 40.50
CA PRO A 140 18.35 33.11 39.72
C PRO A 140 19.22 32.29 38.78
N GLU A 141 19.32 32.75 37.53
CA GLU A 141 20.42 32.38 36.66
C GLU A 141 21.70 32.98 37.25
N GLU A 142 22.49 32.15 37.94
CA GLU A 142 23.94 32.34 38.14
C GLU A 142 24.68 31.30 37.29
#